data_AF-A0A1I6LU69-F1
#
_entry.id   AF-A0A1I6LU69-F1
#
_cell.length_a   1.000
_cell.length_b   1.000
_cell.length_c   1.000
_cell.angle_alpha   90.00
_cell.angle_beta   90.00
_cell.angle_gamma   90.00
#
_symmetry.space_group_name_H-M   'P 1'
#
loop_
_entity.id
_entity.type
_entity.pdbx_description
1 polymer ?
#
loop_
_entity_poly.entity_id
_entity_poly.type
_entity_poly.pdbx_seq_one_letter_code
_entity_poly.pdbx_strand_id
1 'polypeptide(L)'
;MSSLDSPDGRSESTDDQSAHRERAAASEPVTLTLADTDVAVDVPADATAAEAAAIVASVGAHLTDQQRAAAAAREAETVEYVDEWCFADRMRSFGKRRVPRNVRKGEEWKAAGRAFPR
;
A
#
# COMPACT_ATOMS: atom_id res chain seq x y z
N MET A 1 40.71 55.32 -34.39
CA MET A 1 40.69 54.26 -35.41
C MET A 1 41.26 53.00 -34.80
N SER A 2 40.40 52.00 -34.59
CA SER A 2 40.64 50.55 -34.75
C SER A 2 39.65 49.77 -33.88
N SER A 3 38.78 49.05 -34.58
CA SER A 3 37.88 47.99 -34.11
C SER A 3 38.64 46.78 -33.55
N LEU A 4 37.83 45.83 -33.06
CA LEU A 4 38.05 44.43 -32.65
C LEU A 4 37.75 44.32 -31.15
N ASP A 5 36.94 43.41 -30.63
CA ASP A 5 36.11 42.34 -31.17
C ASP A 5 35.22 41.90 -29.98
N SER A 6 34.23 41.09 -30.29
CA SER A 6 33.04 40.68 -29.53
C SER A 6 33.31 39.91 -28.21
N PRO A 7 32.26 39.70 -27.38
CA PRO A 7 32.35 39.26 -25.99
C PRO A 7 32.39 37.73 -25.87
N ASP A 8 33.12 37.20 -24.88
CA ASP A 8 33.17 35.76 -24.65
C ASP A 8 32.82 35.38 -23.21
N GLY A 9 31.98 34.36 -23.07
CA GLY A 9 31.94 33.52 -21.88
C GLY A 9 30.84 33.74 -20.84
N ARG A 10 29.62 34.19 -21.19
CA ARG A 10 28.43 33.81 -20.39
C ARG A 10 27.96 32.45 -20.91
N SER A 11 28.54 31.37 -20.39
CA SER A 11 27.94 30.04 -20.57
C SER A 11 26.87 29.85 -19.51
N GLU A 12 25.64 29.94 -19.99
CA GLU A 12 24.40 29.67 -19.31
C GLU A 12 24.45 28.28 -18.65
N SER A 13 24.39 28.32 -17.31
CA SER A 13 23.74 27.28 -16.54
C SER A 13 22.26 27.28 -16.91
N THR A 14 21.63 26.10 -16.88
CA THR A 14 20.20 25.83 -17.11
C THR A 14 19.82 25.69 -18.60
N ASP A 15 19.94 24.48 -19.13
CA ASP A 15 18.82 23.74 -19.73
C ASP A 15 19.33 22.47 -20.43
N ASP A 16 19.58 21.41 -19.65
CA ASP A 16 19.71 20.05 -20.20
C ASP A 16 18.90 19.05 -19.37
N GLN A 17 17.64 19.40 -19.08
CA GLN A 17 16.66 18.49 -18.49
C GLN A 17 15.39 18.34 -19.34
N SER A 18 15.38 18.85 -20.57
CA SER A 18 14.16 18.95 -21.38
C SER A 18 14.10 17.99 -22.58
N ALA A 19 15.04 17.03 -22.69
CA ALA A 19 15.05 16.07 -23.80
C ALA A 19 14.48 14.66 -23.45
N HIS A 20 14.08 14.37 -22.21
CA HIS A 20 13.48 13.06 -21.87
C HIS A 20 11.96 12.97 -22.12
N ARG A 21 11.42 13.80 -23.02
CA ARG A 21 10.01 13.72 -23.44
C ARG A 21 9.86 13.39 -24.92
N GLU A 22 10.79 12.62 -25.49
CA GLU A 22 10.56 11.96 -26.77
C GLU A 22 9.68 10.73 -26.56
N ARG A 23 8.39 10.96 -26.78
CA ARG A 23 7.37 10.00 -27.22
C ARG A 23 7.55 8.59 -26.65
N ALA A 24 6.92 8.35 -25.50
CA ALA A 24 6.64 7.02 -24.97
C ALA A 24 6.18 6.11 -26.13
N ALA A 25 7.11 5.32 -26.67
CA ALA A 25 6.76 4.15 -27.44
C ALA A 25 5.93 3.31 -26.48
N ALA A 26 4.69 3.00 -26.88
CA ALA A 26 3.82 2.18 -26.05
C ALA A 26 4.56 0.87 -25.77
N SER A 27 5.01 0.67 -24.53
CA SER A 27 5.54 -0.61 -24.09
C SER A 27 4.43 -1.64 -24.26
N GLU A 28 4.75 -2.76 -24.89
CA GLU A 28 3.79 -3.85 -24.96
C GLU A 28 3.59 -4.41 -23.54
N PRO A 29 2.34 -4.47 -23.05
CA PRO A 29 2.08 -4.97 -21.71
C PRO A 29 2.50 -6.44 -21.62
N VAL A 30 3.18 -6.79 -20.54
CA VAL A 30 3.51 -8.18 -20.22
C VAL A 30 2.31 -8.81 -19.53
N THR A 31 1.79 -9.90 -20.09
CA THR A 31 0.65 -10.62 -19.50
C THR A 31 1.12 -11.65 -18.48
N LEU A 32 0.60 -11.54 -17.26
CA LEU A 32 0.72 -12.53 -16.19
C LEU A 32 -0.60 -13.31 -16.06
N THR A 33 -0.54 -14.63 -16.10
CA THR A 33 -1.72 -15.48 -15.81
C THR A 33 -1.68 -15.91 -14.35
N LEU A 34 -2.67 -15.47 -13.55
CA LEU A 34 -2.79 -15.79 -12.13
C LEU A 34 -4.08 -16.57 -11.89
N ALA A 35 -3.97 -17.83 -11.50
CA ALA A 35 -5.07 -18.79 -11.52
C ALA A 35 -5.75 -18.80 -12.89
N ASP A 36 -6.93 -18.16 -13.01
CA ASP A 36 -7.72 -18.08 -14.24
C ASP A 36 -7.92 -16.62 -14.71
N THR A 37 -7.09 -15.68 -14.24
CA THR A 37 -7.17 -14.26 -14.60
C THR A 37 -5.88 -13.79 -15.23
N ASP A 38 -6.00 -13.17 -16.41
CA ASP A 38 -4.88 -12.50 -17.06
C ASP A 38 -4.76 -11.05 -16.56
N VAL A 39 -3.53 -10.69 -16.16
CA VAL A 39 -3.16 -9.37 -15.67
C VAL A 39 -2.13 -8.79 -16.60
N ALA A 40 -2.49 -7.70 -17.27
CA ALA A 40 -1.56 -6.92 -18.08
C ALA A 40 -0.72 -6.01 -17.16
N VAL A 41 0.61 -6.17 -17.21
CA VAL A 41 1.57 -5.33 -16.48
C VAL A 41 2.30 -4.45 -17.48
N ASP A 42 2.16 -3.14 -17.35
CA ASP A 42 2.94 -2.19 -18.12
C ASP A 42 4.34 -2.08 -17.52
N VAL A 43 5.36 -2.23 -18.37
CA VAL A 43 6.77 -2.22 -17.96
C VAL A 43 7.46 -1.06 -18.70
N PRO A 44 8.29 -0.25 -18.02
CA PRO A 44 8.99 0.85 -18.67
C PRO A 44 9.76 0.39 -19.91
N ALA A 45 9.71 1.19 -20.99
CA ALA A 45 10.33 0.85 -22.27
C ALA A 45 11.87 0.76 -22.21
N ASP A 46 12.47 1.40 -21.21
CA ASP A 46 13.90 1.39 -20.91
C ASP A 46 14.31 0.30 -19.91
N ALA A 47 13.36 -0.48 -19.38
CA ALA A 47 13.67 -1.57 -18.47
C ALA A 47 14.45 -2.68 -19.18
N THR A 48 15.57 -3.07 -18.59
CA THR A 48 16.30 -4.27 -19.03
C THR A 48 15.44 -5.51 -18.79
N ALA A 49 15.75 -6.62 -19.48
CA ALA A 49 15.04 -7.88 -19.29
C ALA A 49 15.04 -8.36 -17.83
N ALA A 50 16.13 -8.10 -17.10
CA ALA A 50 16.24 -8.43 -15.68
C ALA A 50 15.32 -7.57 -14.81
N GLU A 51 15.25 -6.27 -15.09
CA GLU A 51 14.36 -5.34 -14.37
C GLU A 51 12.89 -5.60 -14.68
N ALA A 52 12.56 -5.83 -15.96
CA ALA A 52 11.22 -6.24 -16.39
C ALA A 52 10.78 -7.52 -15.65
N ALA A 53 11.66 -8.53 -15.58
CA ALA A 53 11.40 -9.76 -14.85
C ALA A 53 11.22 -9.50 -13.34
N ALA A 54 12.02 -8.62 -12.74
CA ALA A 54 11.91 -8.28 -11.32
C ALA A 54 10.58 -7.56 -11.00
N ILE A 55 10.14 -6.63 -11.86
CA ILE A 55 8.86 -5.93 -11.73
C ILE A 55 7.71 -6.93 -11.82
N VAL A 56 7.69 -7.73 -12.90
CA VAL A 56 6.64 -8.72 -13.16
C VAL A 56 6.57 -9.76 -12.03
N ALA A 57 7.72 -10.24 -11.53
CA ALA A 57 7.78 -11.17 -10.41
C ALA A 57 7.25 -10.54 -9.11
N SER A 58 7.59 -9.28 -8.83
CA SER A 58 7.13 -8.57 -7.63
C SER A 58 5.61 -8.38 -7.65
N VAL A 59 5.04 -7.99 -8.80
CA VAL A 59 3.60 -7.85 -8.98
C VAL A 59 2.89 -9.21 -8.81
N GLY A 60 3.38 -10.26 -9.47
CA GLY A 60 2.81 -11.61 -9.34
C GLY A 60 2.86 -12.16 -7.92
N ALA A 61 3.97 -11.94 -7.21
CA ALA A 61 4.12 -12.34 -5.81
C ALA A 61 3.13 -11.60 -4.90
N HIS A 62 2.99 -10.28 -5.08
CA HIS A 62 2.05 -9.48 -4.30
C HIS A 62 0.59 -9.92 -4.51
N LEU A 63 0.19 -10.16 -5.76
CA LEU A 63 -1.18 -10.61 -6.06
C LEU A 63 -1.46 -12.01 -5.49
N THR A 64 -0.49 -12.91 -5.56
CA THR A 64 -0.60 -14.26 -4.97
C THR A 64 -0.71 -14.19 -3.44
N ASP A 65 0.07 -13.31 -2.80
CA ASP A 65 0.00 -13.09 -1.35
C ASP A 65 -1.37 -12.54 -0.93
N GLN A 66 -1.91 -11.57 -1.66
CA GLN A 66 -3.27 -11.07 -1.42
C GLN A 66 -4.33 -12.17 -1.55
N GLN A 67 -4.25 -13.03 -2.57
CA GLN A 67 -5.16 -14.17 -2.72
C GLN A 67 -5.07 -15.13 -1.53
N ARG A 68 -3.85 -15.42 -1.06
CA ARG A 68 -3.63 -16.26 0.12
C ARG A 68 -4.19 -15.62 1.39
N ALA A 69 -3.96 -14.32 1.59
CA ALA A 69 -4.49 -13.58 2.74
C ALA A 69 -6.03 -13.54 2.72
N ALA A 70 -6.64 -13.34 1.55
CA ALA A 70 -8.10 -13.37 1.40
C ALA A 70 -8.68 -14.77 1.65
N ALA A 71 -8.01 -15.84 1.20
CA ALA A 71 -8.42 -17.21 1.50
C ALA A 71 -8.34 -17.50 3.01
N ALA A 72 -7.24 -17.13 3.66
CA ALA A 72 -7.08 -17.26 5.11
C ALA A 72 -8.14 -16.46 5.89
N ALA A 73 -8.49 -15.26 5.43
CA ALA A 73 -9.54 -14.45 6.05
C ALA A 73 -10.94 -15.08 5.93
N ARG A 74 -11.21 -15.87 4.88
CA ARG A 74 -12.48 -16.62 4.74
C ARG A 74 -12.55 -17.84 5.67
N GLU A 75 -11.42 -18.48 5.92
CA GLU A 75 -11.33 -19.63 6.85
C GLU A 75 -11.28 -19.20 8.32
N ALA A 76 -10.85 -17.97 8.59
CA ALA A 76 -10.89 -17.40 9.92
C ALA A 76 -12.35 -17.17 10.33
N GLU A 77 -12.83 -17.87 11.37
CA GLU A 77 -14.05 -17.51 12.07
C GLU A 77 -13.90 -16.06 12.52
N THR A 78 -14.70 -15.15 11.96
CA THR A 78 -14.62 -13.72 12.28
C THR A 78 -15.16 -13.50 13.68
N VAL A 79 -14.26 -13.65 14.65
CA VAL A 79 -14.53 -13.27 16.02
C VAL A 79 -14.58 -11.75 16.07
N GLU A 80 -15.78 -11.19 15.99
CA GLU A 80 -15.97 -9.76 16.19
C GLU A 80 -15.70 -9.41 17.65
N TYR A 81 -14.80 -8.45 17.86
CA TYR A 81 -14.54 -7.86 19.17
C TYR A 81 -15.31 -6.55 19.30
N VAL A 82 -15.58 -6.17 20.54
CA VAL A 82 -16.24 -4.91 20.87
C VAL A 82 -15.25 -3.77 20.64
N ASP A 83 -15.74 -2.62 20.16
CA ASP A 83 -14.97 -1.38 20.17
C ASP A 83 -14.58 -1.03 21.62
N GLU A 84 -13.28 -1.12 21.92
CA GLU A 84 -12.78 -0.96 23.29
C GLU A 84 -13.02 0.45 23.84
N TRP A 85 -13.04 1.48 22.99
CA TRP A 85 -13.25 2.86 23.40
C TRP A 85 -14.71 3.11 23.77
N CYS A 86 -15.63 2.65 22.92
CA CYS A 86 -17.07 2.76 23.15
C CYS A 86 -17.50 1.94 24.39
N PHE A 87 -16.93 0.74 24.54
CA PHE A 87 -17.18 -0.07 25.73
C PHE A 87 -16.58 0.54 27.00
N ALA A 88 -15.38 1.13 26.91
CA ALA A 88 -14.76 1.81 28.04
C ALA A 88 -15.55 3.04 28.49
N ASP A 89 -16.07 3.82 27.55
CA ASP A 89 -16.92 4.98 27.87
C ASP A 89 -18.23 4.55 28.54
N ARG A 90 -18.86 3.48 28.03
CA ARG A 90 -20.03 2.86 28.69
C ARG A 90 -19.68 2.40 30.11
N MET A 91 -18.55 1.74 30.33
CA MET A 91 -18.11 1.29 31.65
C MET A 91 -17.80 2.43 32.62
N ARG A 92 -17.25 3.54 32.12
CA ARG A 92 -17.02 4.76 32.90
C ARG A 92 -18.33 5.32 33.43
N SER A 93 -19.42 5.26 32.65
CA SER A 93 -20.76 5.67 33.09
C SER A 93 -21.28 4.83 34.28
N PHE A 94 -20.80 3.60 34.44
CA PHE A 94 -21.06 2.73 35.62
C PHE A 94 -20.01 2.88 36.73
N GLY A 95 -19.17 3.92 36.69
CA GLY A 95 -18.11 4.17 37.67
C GLY A 95 -16.94 3.20 37.62
N LYS A 96 -16.80 2.41 36.54
CA LYS A 96 -15.68 1.47 36.40
C LYS A 96 -14.50 2.16 35.72
N ARG A 97 -13.33 2.11 36.37
CA ARG A 97 -12.06 2.67 35.85
C ARG A 97 -11.26 1.69 34.99
N ARG A 98 -11.35 0.39 35.27
CA ARG A 98 -10.71 -0.68 34.50
C ARG A 98 -11.77 -1.29 33.59
N VAL A 99 -11.38 -1.78 32.42
CA VAL A 99 -12.28 -2.37 31.41
C VAL A 99 -11.61 -3.65 30.88
N PRO A 100 -12.33 -4.79 30.79
CA PRO A 100 -11.77 -5.99 30.17
C PRO A 100 -11.49 -5.76 28.68
N ARG A 101 -10.36 -6.29 28.20
CA ARG A 101 -9.88 -6.19 26.80
C ARG A 101 -10.23 -7.44 26.01
N ASN A 102 -10.15 -7.34 24.68
CA ASN A 102 -10.45 -8.46 23.77
C ASN A 102 -11.81 -9.12 24.06
N VAL A 103 -12.81 -8.28 24.37
CA VAL A 103 -14.17 -8.78 24.66
C VAL A 103 -14.86 -9.07 23.34
N ARG A 104 -15.36 -10.30 23.18
CA ARG A 104 -16.19 -10.67 22.03
C ARG A 104 -17.47 -9.86 22.02
N LYS A 105 -17.90 -9.42 20.85
CA LYS A 105 -19.17 -8.71 20.65
C LYS A 105 -20.33 -9.59 21.14
N GLY A 106 -21.24 -9.00 21.93
CA GLY A 106 -22.33 -9.72 22.60
C GLY A 106 -21.98 -10.30 23.98
N GLU A 107 -20.70 -10.38 24.35
CA GLU A 107 -20.24 -10.91 25.65
C GLU A 107 -19.82 -9.79 26.62
N GLU A 108 -20.16 -8.52 26.32
CA GLU A 108 -19.75 -7.32 27.05
C GLU A 108 -20.05 -7.43 28.55
N TRP A 109 -21.30 -7.75 28.88
CA TRP A 109 -21.78 -7.78 30.26
C TRP A 109 -21.29 -9.00 31.02
N LYS A 110 -21.09 -10.13 30.33
CA LYS A 110 -20.51 -11.33 30.92
C LYS A 110 -19.04 -11.11 31.25
N ALA A 111 -18.29 -10.46 30.36
CA ALA A 111 -16.91 -10.06 30.62
C ALA A 111 -16.84 -9.04 31.77
N ALA A 112 -17.72 -8.03 31.78
CA ALA A 112 -17.81 -7.07 32.88
C ALA A 112 -18.13 -7.74 34.22
N GLY A 113 -19.08 -8.67 34.25
CA GLY A 113 -19.45 -9.43 35.46
C GLY A 113 -18.31 -10.26 36.02
N ARG A 114 -17.45 -10.82 35.15
CA ARG A 114 -16.22 -11.53 35.57
C ARG A 114 -15.11 -10.59 36.03
N ALA A 115 -15.02 -9.41 35.42
CA ALA A 115 -13.97 -8.44 35.70
C ALA A 115 -14.22 -7.61 36.97
N PHE A 116 -15.48 -7.40 37.34
CA PHE A 116 -15.89 -6.62 38.52
C PHE A 116 -16.76 -7.48 39.44
N PRO A 117 -16.16 -8.40 40.22
CA PRO A 117 -16.88 -9.03 41.31
C PRO A 117 -17.41 -7.95 42.27
N ARG A 118 -18.58 -8.22 42.87
CA ARG A 118 -19.23 -7.31 43.82
C ARG A 118 -18.42 -7.15 45.10
#